data_AF-A0A2H3KLW0-F1
#
_entry.id   AF-A0A2H3KLW0-F1
#
_cell.length_a   1.000
_cell.length_b   1.000
_cell.length_c   1.000
_cell.angle_alpha   90.00
_cell.angle_beta   90.00
_cell.angle_gamma   90.00
#
_symmetry.space_group_name_H-M   'P 1'
#
loop_
_entity.id
_entity.type
_entity.pdbx_description
1 polymer ?
#
loop_
_entity_poly.entity_id
_entity_poly.type
_entity_poly.pdbx_seq_one_letter_code
_entity_poly.pdbx_strand_id
1 'polypeptide(L)'
;MLFRYARHTTDLQKMENFYTKIIGLEVLGRFEDHNGYHGIFLGLKTVDWHLEFTTSATRPKSTFDDDDLLVFYVSTAIEIEIIKRYLDKHQIAIEKPKNPYWMQHGVMFSDPDGYKIVFAIRHLLFTSNDELTRLVVARGISNWSELVATVQKMPYGRNTNRSDFSLVLKENKGTCSSKHSFLKKVADLNGFGKVQLMLGMYQMHEKNTPKIGQTIQNAGLQYIPEAHCYLKMNHLRIDITHEKADFSLLAHDIMEEQEIEPEQVGIFKINYHTSFIKRWIQEQSIGMDFDTVWNIRENCIQMLEL
;
A
#
# COMPACT_ATOMS: atom_id res chain seq x y z
N MET A 1 4.39 1.73 -28.99
CA MET A 1 5.85 1.51 -29.12
C MET A 1 6.32 0.91 -27.81
N LEU A 2 7.09 -0.18 -27.84
CA LEU A 2 7.69 -0.78 -26.65
C LEU A 2 9.04 -0.10 -26.37
N PHE A 3 9.31 0.30 -25.12
CA PHE A 3 10.58 0.91 -24.71
C PHE A 3 11.39 -0.03 -23.81
N ARG A 4 12.72 -0.06 -23.99
CA ARG A 4 13.64 -0.80 -23.13
C ARG A 4 14.85 0.05 -22.77
N TYR A 5 15.18 0.11 -21.48
CA TYR A 5 16.45 0.68 -21.02
C TYR A 5 17.37 -0.43 -20.53
N ALA A 6 18.48 -0.66 -21.22
CA ALA A 6 19.40 -1.76 -20.95
C ALA A 6 20.71 -1.26 -20.31
N ARG A 7 21.14 -1.91 -19.23
CA ARG A 7 22.41 -1.63 -18.53
C ARG A 7 23.17 -2.93 -18.24
N HIS A 8 24.50 -2.86 -18.33
CA HIS A 8 25.38 -3.95 -17.91
C HIS A 8 25.70 -3.78 -16.42
N THR A 9 25.66 -4.87 -15.65
CA THR A 9 25.89 -4.89 -14.20
C THR A 9 26.94 -5.93 -13.82
N THR A 10 27.55 -5.73 -12.66
CA THR A 10 28.46 -6.71 -12.05
C THR A 10 27.74 -7.82 -11.28
N ASP A 11 26.46 -7.62 -10.92
CA ASP A 11 25.71 -8.54 -10.06
C ASP A 11 24.20 -8.50 -10.34
N LEU A 12 23.72 -9.42 -11.18
CA LEU A 12 22.30 -9.51 -11.54
C LEU A 12 21.39 -9.76 -10.33
N GLN A 13 21.85 -10.52 -9.34
CA GLN A 13 21.01 -10.88 -8.18
C GLN A 13 20.77 -9.66 -7.29
N LYS A 14 21.79 -8.82 -7.08
CA LYS A 14 21.63 -7.55 -6.35
C LYS A 14 20.68 -6.61 -7.08
N MET A 15 20.80 -6.50 -8.40
CA MET A 15 19.92 -5.66 -9.21
C MET A 15 18.48 -6.15 -9.13
N GLU A 16 18.24 -7.44 -9.31
CA GLU A 16 16.91 -8.02 -9.14
C GLU A 16 16.33 -7.72 -7.76
N ASN A 17 17.07 -8.02 -6.69
CA ASN A 17 16.60 -7.80 -5.32
C ASN A 17 16.26 -6.33 -5.09
N PHE A 18 17.09 -5.41 -5.58
CA PHE A 18 16.86 -3.97 -5.46
C PHE A 18 15.59 -3.54 -6.21
N TYR A 19 15.50 -3.83 -7.51
CA TYR A 19 14.40 -3.35 -8.34
C TYR A 19 13.07 -4.07 -8.06
N THR A 20 13.09 -5.29 -7.51
CA THR A 20 11.86 -5.99 -7.12
C THR A 20 11.40 -5.65 -5.70
N LYS A 21 12.31 -5.54 -4.73
CA LYS A 21 11.94 -5.34 -3.31
C LYS A 21 11.85 -3.88 -2.90
N ILE A 22 12.62 -3.01 -3.54
CA ILE A 22 12.66 -1.58 -3.21
C ILE A 22 11.82 -0.78 -4.19
N ILE A 23 12.04 -0.99 -5.49
CA ILE A 23 11.34 -0.23 -6.53
C ILE A 23 9.94 -0.81 -6.79
N GLY A 24 9.74 -2.11 -6.56
CA GLY A 24 8.44 -2.77 -6.71
C GLY A 24 8.16 -3.26 -8.14
N LEU A 25 9.18 -3.46 -8.97
CA LEU A 25 9.03 -4.05 -10.31
C LEU A 25 8.87 -5.57 -10.24
N GLU A 26 8.31 -6.15 -11.30
CA GLU A 26 8.19 -7.59 -11.49
C GLU A 26 9.28 -8.12 -12.42
N VAL A 27 9.68 -9.38 -12.22
CA VAL A 27 10.51 -10.10 -13.18
C VAL A 27 9.63 -10.51 -14.35
N LEU A 28 9.90 -9.94 -15.53
CA LEU A 28 9.18 -10.22 -16.77
C LEU A 28 9.79 -11.40 -17.54
N GLY A 29 11.08 -11.66 -17.33
CA GLY A 29 11.78 -12.78 -17.97
C GLY A 29 13.26 -12.80 -17.64
N ARG A 30 13.93 -13.89 -18.03
CA ARG A 30 15.37 -14.12 -17.85
C ARG A 30 15.95 -14.86 -19.05
N PHE A 31 17.25 -14.75 -19.22
CA PHE A 31 18.03 -15.62 -20.10
C PHE A 31 19.39 -15.91 -19.50
N GLU A 32 19.95 -17.06 -19.85
CA GLU A 32 21.25 -17.54 -19.37
C GLU A 32 22.10 -18.03 -20.54
N ASP A 33 23.41 -17.80 -20.44
CA ASP A 33 24.44 -18.19 -21.41
C ASP A 33 24.06 -17.94 -22.89
N HIS A 34 23.44 -16.80 -23.15
CA HIS A 34 23.11 -16.37 -24.50
C HIS A 34 24.30 -15.62 -25.09
N ASN A 35 25.20 -16.37 -25.75
CA ASN A 35 26.49 -15.87 -26.24
C ASN A 35 27.39 -15.30 -25.12
N GLY A 36 27.44 -15.98 -23.97
CA GLY A 36 28.22 -15.54 -22.81
C GLY A 36 27.60 -14.41 -21.98
N TYR A 37 26.32 -14.08 -22.23
CA TYR A 37 25.56 -13.14 -21.41
C TYR A 37 24.44 -13.84 -20.64
N HIS A 38 24.21 -13.36 -19.43
CA HIS A 38 23.00 -13.62 -18.66
C HIS A 38 22.24 -12.31 -18.51
N GLY A 39 20.92 -12.36 -18.37
CA GLY A 39 20.15 -11.14 -18.18
C GLY A 39 18.76 -11.34 -17.59
N ILE A 40 18.21 -10.23 -17.11
CA ILE A 40 16.90 -10.15 -16.47
C ILE A 40 16.13 -8.95 -17.03
N PHE A 41 14.83 -9.15 -17.24
CA PHE A 41 13.89 -8.10 -17.61
C PHE A 41 13.02 -7.73 -16.40
N LEU A 42 12.96 -6.45 -16.05
CA LEU A 42 12.26 -5.93 -14.89
C LEU A 42 11.31 -4.80 -15.28
N GLY A 43 10.04 -4.89 -14.93
CA GLY A 43 9.03 -3.89 -15.28
C GLY A 43 7.66 -4.21 -14.70
N LEU A 44 6.62 -3.55 -15.20
CA LEU A 44 5.23 -3.86 -14.86
C LEU A 44 4.55 -4.50 -16.06
N LYS A 45 3.77 -5.57 -15.86
CA LYS A 45 3.08 -6.28 -16.95
C LYS A 45 2.07 -5.42 -17.71
N THR A 46 1.64 -4.32 -17.12
CA THR A 46 0.59 -3.43 -17.64
C THR A 46 1.14 -2.20 -18.36
N VAL A 47 2.47 -2.08 -18.52
CA VAL A 47 3.09 -0.93 -19.19
C VAL A 47 4.06 -1.36 -20.29
N ASP A 48 4.12 -0.58 -21.37
CA ASP A 48 4.97 -0.86 -22.53
C ASP A 48 6.43 -0.36 -22.36
N TRP A 49 6.98 -0.50 -21.15
CA TRP A 49 8.40 -0.24 -20.89
C TRP A 49 8.98 -1.18 -19.84
N HIS A 50 10.27 -1.51 -19.96
CA HIS A 50 10.99 -2.29 -18.96
C HIS A 50 12.49 -1.99 -18.93
N LEU A 51 13.12 -2.37 -17.83
CA LEU A 51 14.57 -2.35 -17.63
C LEU A 51 15.14 -3.72 -18.01
N GLU A 52 16.33 -3.72 -18.61
CA GLU A 52 17.13 -4.92 -18.83
C GLU A 52 18.46 -4.75 -18.11
N PHE A 53 18.82 -5.74 -17.29
CA PHE A 53 20.17 -5.85 -16.76
C PHE A 53 20.84 -7.08 -17.33
N THR A 54 22.07 -6.94 -17.79
CA THR A 54 22.88 -8.05 -18.29
C THR A 54 24.19 -8.17 -17.50
N THR A 55 24.79 -9.35 -17.49
CA THR A 55 26.16 -9.57 -17.00
C THR A 55 26.88 -10.55 -17.92
N SER A 56 28.22 -10.47 -17.95
CA SER A 56 29.09 -11.34 -18.76
C SER A 56 30.48 -11.43 -18.12
N ALA A 57 31.39 -12.19 -18.72
CA ALA A 57 32.78 -12.31 -18.23
C ALA A 57 33.53 -10.97 -18.19
N THR A 58 33.17 -10.03 -19.07
CA THR A 58 33.71 -8.67 -19.07
C THR A 58 32.96 -7.84 -18.02
N ARG A 59 33.66 -7.20 -17.10
CA ARG A 59 33.02 -6.29 -16.13
C ARG A 59 32.75 -4.91 -16.74
N PRO A 60 31.57 -4.30 -16.52
CA PRO A 60 31.30 -2.94 -16.96
C PRO A 60 32.18 -1.93 -16.22
N LYS A 61 32.52 -0.83 -16.89
CA LYS A 61 33.09 0.39 -16.28
C LYS A 61 32.05 1.50 -16.36
N SER A 62 31.04 1.41 -15.51
CA SER A 62 29.96 2.38 -15.47
C SER A 62 30.44 3.70 -14.84
N THR A 63 30.11 4.82 -15.47
CA THR A 63 30.31 6.17 -14.93
C THR A 63 29.00 6.93 -15.08
N PHE A 64 28.42 7.34 -13.97
CA PHE A 64 27.18 8.11 -13.90
C PHE A 64 27.47 9.42 -13.17
N ASP A 65 26.81 10.50 -13.58
CA ASP A 65 26.78 11.72 -12.80
C ASP A 65 25.58 11.76 -11.84
N ASP A 66 25.53 12.76 -10.95
CA ASP A 66 24.47 12.88 -9.95
C ASP A 66 23.09 13.29 -10.53
N ASP A 67 23.02 13.65 -11.81
CA ASP A 67 21.80 14.03 -12.54
C ASP A 67 21.36 12.93 -13.56
N ASP A 68 22.09 11.82 -13.67
CA ASP A 68 21.69 10.59 -14.37
C ASP A 68 20.67 9.80 -13.53
N LEU A 69 19.38 10.12 -13.67
CA LEU A 69 18.32 9.63 -12.78
C LEU A 69 17.34 8.68 -13.48
N LEU A 70 16.94 7.61 -12.77
CA LEU A 70 15.64 6.98 -12.98
C LEU A 70 14.64 7.54 -11.97
N VAL A 71 13.60 8.23 -12.46
CA VAL A 71 12.58 8.86 -11.61
C VAL A 71 11.29 8.06 -11.64
N PHE A 72 10.82 7.63 -10.47
CA PHE A 72 9.56 6.94 -10.27
C PHE A 72 8.57 7.86 -9.55
N TYR A 73 7.44 8.13 -10.19
CA TYR A 73 6.41 8.98 -9.61
C TYR A 73 5.41 8.16 -8.79
N VAL A 74 5.23 8.56 -7.53
CA VAL A 74 4.18 8.08 -6.62
C VAL A 74 3.08 9.14 -6.48
N SER A 75 1.93 8.74 -5.96
CA SER A 75 0.73 9.60 -5.92
C SER A 75 0.50 10.29 -4.58
N THR A 76 1.19 9.83 -3.52
CA THR A 76 0.99 10.30 -2.15
C THR A 76 2.30 10.43 -1.39
N ALA A 77 2.32 11.32 -0.39
CA ALA A 77 3.43 11.42 0.55
C ALA A 77 3.61 10.15 1.40
N ILE A 78 2.53 9.40 1.66
CA ILE A 78 2.61 8.14 2.43
C ILE A 78 3.48 7.11 1.72
N GLU A 79 3.40 7.01 0.38
CA GLU A 79 4.28 6.14 -0.41
C GLU A 79 5.76 6.50 -0.22
N ILE A 80 6.10 7.80 -0.22
CA ILE A 80 7.47 8.28 0.05
C ILE A 80 7.93 7.89 1.46
N GLU A 81 7.09 8.05 2.48
CA GLU A 81 7.45 7.68 3.85
C GLU A 81 7.62 6.16 4.02
N ILE A 82 6.82 5.34 3.33
CA ILE A 82 7.03 3.88 3.28
C ILE A 82 8.39 3.56 2.67
N ILE A 83 8.74 4.19 1.55
CA ILE A 83 10.04 4.00 0.88
C ILE A 83 11.18 4.41 1.83
N LYS A 84 11.11 5.58 2.46
CA LYS A 84 12.14 6.03 3.42
C LYS A 84 12.34 5.05 4.57
N ARG A 85 11.26 4.54 5.17
CA ARG A 85 11.34 3.54 6.24
C ARG A 85 11.95 2.23 5.76
N TYR A 86 11.65 1.82 4.53
CA TYR A 86 12.30 0.67 3.92
C TYR A 86 13.81 0.90 3.74
N LEU A 87 14.21 2.05 3.17
CA LEU A 87 15.63 2.38 2.98
C LEU A 87 16.39 2.39 4.30
N ASP A 88 15.83 3.01 5.34
CA ASP A 88 16.40 3.04 6.69
C ASP A 88 16.58 1.63 7.27
N LYS A 89 15.54 0.80 7.23
CA LYS A 89 15.58 -0.60 7.69
C LYS A 89 16.66 -1.43 6.99
N HIS A 90 16.93 -1.14 5.71
CA HIS A 90 17.92 -1.82 4.89
C HIS A 90 19.28 -1.11 4.84
N GLN A 91 19.47 -0.04 5.63
CA GLN A 91 20.72 0.75 5.70
C GLN A 91 21.17 1.30 4.33
N ILE A 92 20.20 1.67 3.49
CA ILE A 92 20.45 2.34 2.21
C ILE A 92 20.42 3.84 2.45
N ALA A 93 21.52 4.50 2.15
CA ALA A 93 21.66 5.94 2.37
C ALA A 93 20.73 6.72 1.44
N ILE A 94 19.93 7.61 2.04
CA ILE A 94 19.28 8.70 1.29
C ILE A 94 20.35 9.73 0.96
N GLU A 95 20.37 10.13 -0.30
CA GLU A 95 21.36 11.04 -0.86
C GLU A 95 20.76 12.41 -1.12
N LYS A 96 21.61 13.44 -1.07
CA LYS A 96 21.21 14.81 -1.39
C LYS A 96 21.31 15.02 -2.91
N PRO A 97 20.20 15.25 -3.63
CA PRO A 97 20.26 15.53 -5.05
C PRO A 97 20.94 16.87 -5.33
N LYS A 98 21.67 16.95 -6.44
CA LYS A 98 22.29 18.18 -6.93
C LYS A 98 21.24 19.20 -7.36
N ASN A 99 20.20 18.76 -8.07
CA ASN A 99 19.07 19.59 -8.45
C ASN A 99 18.14 19.84 -7.23
N PRO A 100 17.94 21.11 -6.79
CA PRO A 100 17.07 21.45 -5.66
C PRO A 100 15.61 20.99 -5.82
N TYR A 101 15.13 20.79 -7.04
CA TYR A 101 13.79 20.27 -7.30
C TYR A 101 13.55 18.91 -6.62
N TRP A 102 14.48 17.97 -6.78
CA TRP A 102 14.36 16.64 -6.18
C TRP A 102 14.50 16.66 -4.66
N MET A 103 15.19 17.66 -4.11
CA MET A 103 15.32 17.84 -2.66
C MET A 103 13.98 18.19 -2.00
N GLN A 104 13.13 18.91 -2.72
CA GLN A 104 11.82 19.36 -2.21
C GLN A 104 10.70 18.35 -2.50
N HIS A 105 10.81 17.61 -3.61
CA HIS A 105 9.70 16.82 -4.14
C HIS A 105 9.92 15.31 -4.15
N GLY A 106 11.08 14.82 -3.69
CA GLY A 106 11.39 13.41 -3.72
C GLY A 106 12.44 12.93 -2.71
N VAL A 107 12.78 11.66 -2.83
CA VAL A 107 13.85 10.98 -2.10
C VAL A 107 14.80 10.35 -3.12
N MET A 108 16.09 10.66 -3.01
CA MET A 108 17.14 10.12 -3.89
C MET A 108 18.00 9.10 -3.15
N PHE A 109 18.39 8.03 -3.82
CA PHE A 109 19.33 7.01 -3.36
C PHE A 109 19.91 6.28 -4.58
N SER A 110 20.96 5.48 -4.38
CA SER A 110 21.59 4.73 -5.49
C SER A 110 21.15 3.27 -5.55
N ASP A 111 21.11 2.73 -6.77
CA ASP A 111 21.07 1.29 -7.00
C ASP A 111 22.43 0.61 -6.68
N PRO A 112 22.52 -0.73 -6.68
CA PRO A 112 23.74 -1.45 -6.32
C PRO A 112 24.98 -1.11 -7.16
N ASP A 113 24.80 -0.59 -8.38
CA ASP A 113 25.89 -0.16 -9.26
C ASP A 113 26.17 1.36 -9.17
N GLY A 114 25.47 2.09 -8.28
CA GLY A 114 25.66 3.53 -8.05
C GLY A 114 24.80 4.44 -8.92
N TYR A 115 23.84 3.92 -9.69
CA TYR A 115 22.95 4.75 -10.51
C TYR A 115 21.86 5.40 -9.66
N LYS A 116 21.57 6.67 -9.91
CA LYS A 116 20.65 7.43 -9.07
C LYS A 116 19.20 7.07 -9.35
N ILE A 117 18.46 6.80 -8.28
CA ILE A 117 17.03 6.57 -8.29
C ILE A 117 16.37 7.69 -7.51
N VAL A 118 15.27 8.23 -8.04
CA VAL A 118 14.42 9.19 -7.33
C VAL A 118 13.00 8.68 -7.28
N PHE A 119 12.41 8.66 -6.08
CA PHE A 119 10.97 8.62 -5.94
C PHE A 119 10.44 10.03 -5.69
N ALA A 120 9.49 10.49 -6.48
CA ALA A 120 8.92 11.83 -6.37
C ALA A 120 7.39 11.80 -6.40
N ILE A 121 6.75 12.77 -5.75
CA ILE A 121 5.29 12.86 -5.74
C ILE A 121 4.81 13.55 -7.03
N ARG A 122 3.92 12.89 -7.77
CA ARG A 122 3.13 13.50 -8.82
C ARG A 122 1.75 13.85 -8.26
N HIS A 123 1.47 15.14 -8.12
CA HIS A 123 0.16 15.61 -7.69
C HIS A 123 -0.90 15.30 -8.74
N LEU A 124 -1.84 14.42 -8.39
CA LEU A 124 -3.03 14.15 -9.18
C LEU A 124 -4.10 15.18 -8.81
N LEU A 125 -4.48 16.00 -9.78
CA LEU A 125 -5.51 17.02 -9.63
C LEU A 125 -6.89 16.43 -9.88
N PHE A 126 -7.90 16.92 -9.15
CA PHE A 126 -9.28 16.52 -9.36
C PHE A 126 -9.81 17.10 -10.67
N THR A 127 -10.43 16.25 -11.50
CA THR A 127 -10.96 16.62 -12.81
C THR A 127 -12.45 16.37 -12.95
N SER A 128 -13.04 15.60 -12.04
CA SER A 128 -14.46 15.28 -12.06
C SER A 128 -15.32 16.41 -11.48
N ASN A 129 -16.53 16.52 -12.00
CA ASN A 129 -17.59 17.41 -11.50
C ASN A 129 -18.70 16.63 -10.79
N ASP A 130 -18.43 15.45 -10.23
CA ASP A 130 -19.40 14.74 -9.40
C ASP A 130 -19.57 15.41 -8.01
N GLU A 131 -20.61 15.02 -7.27
CA GLU A 131 -20.91 15.60 -5.96
C GLU A 131 -19.80 15.38 -4.93
N LEU A 132 -19.19 14.18 -4.92
CA LEU A 132 -18.18 13.80 -3.95
C LEU A 132 -16.88 14.58 -4.20
N THR A 133 -16.47 14.72 -5.46
CA THR A 133 -15.31 15.52 -5.85
C THR A 133 -15.54 17.00 -5.56
N ARG A 134 -16.73 17.55 -5.83
CA ARG A 134 -17.06 18.93 -5.43
C ARG A 134 -16.98 19.12 -3.91
N LEU A 135 -17.42 18.15 -3.12
CA LEU A 135 -17.32 18.20 -1.66
C LEU A 135 -15.85 18.21 -1.19
N VAL A 136 -14.99 17.42 -1.83
CA VAL A 136 -13.53 17.43 -1.58
C VAL A 136 -12.95 18.81 -1.88
N VAL A 137 -13.23 19.37 -3.06
CA VAL A 137 -12.71 20.69 -3.46
C VAL A 137 -13.25 21.81 -2.58
N ALA A 138 -14.53 21.75 -2.18
CA ALA A 138 -15.15 22.71 -1.26
C ALA A 138 -14.51 22.72 0.14
N ARG A 139 -13.78 21.66 0.52
CA ARG A 139 -12.97 21.60 1.75
C ARG A 139 -11.61 22.27 1.61
N GLY A 140 -11.28 22.85 0.45
CA GLY A 140 -9.98 23.43 0.15
C GLY A 140 -8.89 22.39 -0.15
N ILE A 141 -9.27 21.13 -0.41
CA ILE A 141 -8.33 20.06 -0.76
C ILE A 141 -8.07 20.11 -2.26
N SER A 142 -6.81 20.29 -2.66
CA SER A 142 -6.45 20.61 -4.05
C SER A 142 -6.01 19.41 -4.88
N ASN A 143 -5.49 18.36 -4.24
CA ASN A 143 -4.95 17.18 -4.93
C ASN A 143 -5.12 15.89 -4.11
N TRP A 144 -4.89 14.75 -4.78
CA TRP A 144 -5.02 13.42 -4.21
C TRP A 144 -4.17 13.20 -2.95
N SER A 145 -2.89 13.61 -2.97
CA SER A 145 -2.01 13.41 -1.81
C SER A 145 -2.51 14.15 -0.57
N GLU A 146 -3.05 15.36 -0.75
CA GLU A 146 -3.68 16.12 0.34
C GLU A 146 -4.93 15.42 0.86
N LEU A 147 -5.79 14.91 -0.02
CA LEU A 147 -7.00 14.19 0.39
C LEU A 147 -6.65 12.97 1.25
N VAL A 148 -5.70 12.15 0.81
CA VAL A 148 -5.27 10.96 1.54
C VAL A 148 -4.73 11.35 2.92
N ALA A 149 -3.87 12.36 3.00
CA ALA A 149 -3.32 12.86 4.26
C ALA A 149 -4.42 13.42 5.19
N THR A 150 -5.41 14.13 4.66
CA THR A 150 -6.53 14.66 5.44
C THR A 150 -7.40 13.54 6.01
N VAL A 151 -7.76 12.54 5.20
CA VAL A 151 -8.58 11.40 5.67
C VAL A 151 -7.83 10.54 6.69
N GLN A 152 -6.51 10.38 6.53
CA GLN A 152 -5.67 9.66 7.50
C GLN A 152 -5.73 10.30 8.90
N LYS A 153 -5.76 11.63 8.97
CA LYS A 153 -5.81 12.41 10.22
C LYS A 153 -7.19 12.44 10.88
N MET A 154 -8.25 12.06 10.18
CA MET A 154 -9.59 12.01 10.77
C MET A 154 -9.64 10.96 11.90
N PRO A 155 -10.40 11.19 12.98
CA PRO A 155 -10.65 10.18 14.00
C PRO A 155 -11.23 8.87 13.44
N TYR A 156 -10.93 7.77 14.13
CA TYR A 156 -11.61 6.51 13.90
C TYR A 156 -13.04 6.58 14.43
N GLY A 157 -14.02 6.09 13.65
CA GLY A 157 -15.39 5.98 14.14
C GLY A 157 -16.41 5.63 13.05
N ARG A 158 -17.49 4.96 13.46
CA ARG A 158 -18.59 4.59 12.56
C ARG A 158 -19.33 5.84 12.08
N ASN A 159 -19.53 5.93 10.77
CA ASN A 159 -20.42 6.91 10.16
C ASN A 159 -21.89 6.50 10.32
N THR A 160 -22.81 7.47 10.33
CA THR A 160 -24.25 7.18 10.52
C THR A 160 -24.85 6.29 9.43
N ASN A 161 -24.38 6.43 8.18
CA ASN A 161 -24.74 5.56 7.07
C ASN A 161 -23.50 5.13 6.28
N ARG A 162 -23.19 3.83 6.27
CA ARG A 162 -21.98 3.30 5.63
C ARG A 162 -22.02 3.35 4.09
N SER A 163 -23.20 3.47 3.50
CA SER A 163 -23.36 3.57 2.04
C SER A 163 -23.21 5.00 1.52
N ASP A 164 -23.20 6.00 2.39
CA ASP A 164 -22.97 7.40 2.02
C ASP A 164 -21.49 7.76 2.23
N PHE A 165 -20.71 7.70 1.15
CA PHE A 165 -19.29 8.03 1.16
C PHE A 165 -19.02 9.49 1.56
N SER A 166 -19.98 10.41 1.38
CA SER A 166 -19.81 11.81 1.75
C SER A 166 -19.71 12.03 3.26
N LEU A 167 -20.18 11.07 4.07
CA LEU A 167 -20.16 11.18 5.54
C LEU A 167 -18.76 11.10 6.14
N VAL A 168 -17.79 10.49 5.46
CA VAL A 168 -16.38 10.55 5.90
C VAL A 168 -15.94 12.00 6.04
N LEU A 169 -16.28 12.79 5.02
CA LEU A 169 -16.06 14.22 5.06
C LEU A 169 -17.05 14.91 6.01
N LYS A 170 -18.37 14.77 5.82
CA LYS A 170 -19.38 15.54 6.57
C LYS A 170 -19.30 15.35 8.09
N GLU A 171 -19.00 14.15 8.56
CA GLU A 171 -18.88 13.84 9.99
C GLU A 171 -17.42 13.89 10.50
N ASN A 172 -16.44 14.13 9.61
CA ASN A 172 -15.02 14.23 9.92
C ASN A 172 -14.48 13.02 10.70
N LYS A 173 -14.90 11.81 10.34
CA LYS A 173 -14.47 10.54 10.95
C LYS A 173 -14.73 9.39 9.99
N GLY A 174 -14.09 8.25 10.24
CA GLY A 174 -14.43 7.03 9.53
C GLY A 174 -13.72 5.81 10.08
N THR A 175 -14.17 4.63 9.65
CA THR A 175 -13.52 3.35 9.95
C THR A 175 -12.55 2.97 8.84
N CYS A 176 -11.84 1.85 8.97
CA CYS A 176 -11.05 1.31 7.87
C CYS A 176 -11.92 1.09 6.62
N SER A 177 -13.16 0.65 6.77
CA SER A 177 -14.08 0.48 5.64
C SER A 177 -14.45 1.80 4.99
N SER A 178 -15.02 2.76 5.75
CA SER A 178 -15.56 3.98 5.15
C SER A 178 -14.49 4.92 4.61
N LYS A 179 -13.34 5.05 5.29
CA LYS A 179 -12.24 5.92 4.83
C LYS A 179 -11.65 5.46 3.50
N HIS A 180 -11.31 4.17 3.39
CA HIS A 180 -10.67 3.65 2.18
C HIS A 180 -11.67 3.51 1.02
N SER A 181 -12.94 3.16 1.29
CA SER A 181 -13.97 3.15 0.23
C SER A 181 -14.28 4.55 -0.30
N PHE A 182 -14.33 5.55 0.58
CA PHE A 182 -14.46 6.96 0.18
C PHE A 182 -13.30 7.38 -0.74
N LEU A 183 -12.06 7.10 -0.33
CA LEU A 183 -10.88 7.42 -1.16
C LEU A 183 -10.93 6.71 -2.51
N LYS A 184 -11.18 5.39 -2.53
CA LYS A 184 -11.31 4.62 -3.77
C LYS A 184 -12.40 5.21 -4.67
N LYS A 185 -13.56 5.57 -4.11
CA LYS A 185 -14.66 6.15 -4.89
C LYS A 185 -14.26 7.48 -5.52
N VAL A 186 -13.58 8.37 -4.78
CA VAL A 186 -13.05 9.62 -5.33
C VAL A 186 -12.01 9.36 -6.42
N ALA A 187 -11.12 8.38 -6.22
CA ALA A 187 -10.13 7.99 -7.22
C ALA A 187 -10.78 7.52 -8.52
N ASP A 188 -11.80 6.67 -8.44
CA ASP A 188 -12.52 6.15 -9.60
C ASP A 188 -13.22 7.26 -10.39
N LEU A 189 -13.92 8.15 -9.67
CA LEU A 189 -14.63 9.28 -10.27
C LEU A 189 -13.68 10.24 -11.00
N ASN A 190 -12.43 10.36 -10.55
CA ASN A 190 -11.40 11.20 -11.16
C ASN A 190 -10.46 10.44 -12.11
N GLY A 191 -10.69 9.14 -12.37
CA GLY A 191 -9.87 8.35 -13.28
C GLY A 191 -8.44 8.08 -12.78
N PHE A 192 -8.22 8.05 -11.46
CA PHE A 192 -6.92 7.71 -10.87
C PHE A 192 -6.72 6.17 -10.88
N GLY A 193 -6.44 5.62 -12.06
CA GLY A 193 -6.48 4.18 -12.37
C GLY A 193 -5.42 3.26 -11.73
N LYS A 194 -4.90 3.59 -10.54
CA LYS A 194 -3.92 2.77 -9.78
C LYS A 194 -4.22 2.70 -8.28
N VAL A 195 -5.46 2.97 -7.90
CA VAL A 195 -5.91 2.89 -6.51
C VAL A 195 -6.84 1.70 -6.41
N GLN A 196 -6.41 0.64 -5.74
CA GLN A 196 -7.21 -0.56 -5.48
C GLN A 196 -7.70 -0.52 -4.04
N LEU A 197 -8.95 -0.94 -3.80
CA LEU A 197 -9.47 -1.14 -2.46
C LEU A 197 -9.39 -2.62 -2.12
N MET A 198 -8.65 -2.94 -1.06
CA MET A 198 -8.42 -4.31 -0.63
C MET A 198 -9.22 -4.61 0.63
N LEU A 199 -9.76 -5.82 0.69
CA LEU A 199 -10.32 -6.44 1.88
C LEU A 199 -9.40 -7.57 2.32
N GLY A 200 -8.77 -7.42 3.47
CA GLY A 200 -7.94 -8.44 4.09
C GLY A 200 -8.59 -9.04 5.32
N MET A 201 -8.56 -10.37 5.44
CA MET A 201 -8.77 -11.07 6.70
C MET A 201 -7.43 -11.20 7.41
N TYR A 202 -7.31 -10.72 8.64
CA TYR A 202 -6.07 -10.80 9.40
C TYR A 202 -6.28 -11.33 10.81
N GLN A 203 -5.22 -11.86 11.41
CA GLN A 203 -5.21 -12.29 12.79
C GLN A 203 -5.11 -11.07 13.70
N MET A 204 -6.22 -10.64 14.29
CA MET A 204 -6.23 -9.51 15.21
C MET A 204 -5.85 -10.02 16.61
N HIS A 205 -4.77 -9.48 17.17
CA HIS A 205 -4.23 -9.89 18.48
C HIS A 205 -3.51 -8.73 19.18
N GLU A 206 -3.13 -8.89 20.45
CA GLU A 206 -2.52 -7.81 21.25
C GLU A 206 -1.28 -7.16 20.62
N LYS A 207 -0.42 -7.93 19.93
CA LYS A 207 0.84 -7.36 19.38
C LYS A 207 0.60 -6.34 18.28
N ASN A 208 -0.38 -6.57 17.40
CA ASN A 208 -0.73 -5.67 16.31
C ASN A 208 -1.87 -4.71 16.69
N THR A 209 -2.66 -5.05 17.70
CA THR A 209 -3.81 -4.28 18.19
C THR A 209 -3.81 -4.25 19.73
N PRO A 210 -2.95 -3.44 20.39
CA PRO A 210 -2.76 -3.53 21.84
C PRO A 210 -4.02 -3.33 22.68
N LYS A 211 -4.96 -2.49 22.23
CA LYS A 211 -6.19 -2.16 22.98
C LYS A 211 -7.11 -3.35 23.25
N ILE A 212 -6.98 -4.46 22.52
CA ILE A 212 -7.91 -5.59 22.62
C ILE A 212 -7.34 -6.78 23.40
N GLY A 213 -6.09 -6.70 23.87
CA GLY A 213 -5.37 -7.83 24.47
C GLY A 213 -6.15 -8.51 25.59
N GLN A 214 -6.69 -7.73 26.53
CA GLN A 214 -7.47 -8.26 27.65
C GLN A 214 -8.75 -8.99 27.18
N THR A 215 -9.45 -8.46 26.18
CA THR A 215 -10.67 -9.06 25.64
C THR A 215 -10.39 -10.42 25.02
N ILE A 216 -9.32 -10.52 24.23
CA ILE A 216 -8.89 -11.78 23.59
C ILE A 216 -8.41 -12.79 24.64
N GLN A 217 -7.60 -12.35 25.60
CA GLN A 217 -7.07 -13.21 26.65
C GLN A 217 -8.18 -13.79 27.54
N ASN A 218 -9.16 -12.97 27.93
CA ASN A 218 -10.31 -13.41 28.72
C ASN A 218 -11.17 -14.45 27.99
N ALA A 219 -11.22 -14.37 26.67
CA ALA A 219 -11.91 -15.35 25.83
C ALA A 219 -11.09 -16.64 25.59
N GLY A 220 -9.85 -16.71 26.09
CA GLY A 220 -8.95 -17.85 25.87
C GLY A 220 -8.47 -17.98 24.42
N LEU A 221 -8.53 -16.90 23.64
CA LEU A 221 -8.13 -16.87 22.23
C LEU A 221 -6.67 -16.36 22.10
N GLN A 222 -5.95 -16.84 21.09
CA GLN A 222 -4.65 -16.27 20.72
C GLN A 222 -4.81 -15.06 19.78
N TYR A 223 -5.80 -15.12 18.91
CA TYR A 223 -6.20 -14.07 17.99
C TYR A 223 -7.67 -14.24 17.63
N ILE A 224 -8.26 -13.22 17.02
CA ILE A 224 -9.59 -13.29 16.42
C ILE A 224 -9.54 -12.78 14.97
N PRO A 225 -10.09 -13.50 13.97
CA PRO A 225 -10.12 -13.01 12.59
C PRO A 225 -10.89 -11.70 12.45
N GLU A 226 -10.26 -10.71 11.84
CA GLU A 226 -10.88 -9.40 11.59
C GLU A 226 -10.78 -9.02 10.11
N ALA A 227 -11.87 -8.42 9.60
CA ALA A 227 -11.96 -7.93 8.25
C ALA A 227 -11.53 -6.46 8.16
N HIS A 228 -10.39 -6.20 7.53
CA HIS A 228 -9.78 -4.88 7.40
C HIS A 228 -9.80 -4.38 5.96
N CYS A 229 -10.09 -3.09 5.78
CA CYS A 229 -9.98 -2.46 4.47
C CYS A 229 -8.74 -1.55 4.43
N TYR A 230 -8.02 -1.59 3.32
CA TYR A 230 -6.85 -0.75 3.06
C TYR A 230 -6.73 -0.50 1.55
N LEU A 231 -5.88 0.45 1.14
CA LEU A 231 -5.62 0.69 -0.28
C LEU A 231 -4.37 -0.07 -0.74
N LYS A 232 -4.33 -0.41 -2.02
CA LYS A 232 -3.10 -0.81 -2.70
C LYS A 232 -2.82 0.17 -3.84
N MET A 233 -1.69 0.86 -3.77
CA MET A 233 -1.24 1.85 -4.75
C MET A 233 0.20 1.55 -5.12
N ASN A 234 0.51 1.45 -6.42
CA ASN A 234 1.84 1.09 -6.91
C ASN A 234 2.44 -0.15 -6.19
N HIS A 235 1.64 -1.19 -6.01
CA HIS A 235 1.95 -2.44 -5.28
C HIS A 235 2.17 -2.29 -3.76
N LEU A 236 2.21 -1.07 -3.22
CA LEU A 236 2.28 -0.81 -1.79
C LEU A 236 0.90 -0.93 -1.15
N ARG A 237 0.80 -1.73 -0.09
CA ARG A 237 -0.39 -1.79 0.78
C ARG A 237 -0.32 -0.64 1.77
N ILE A 238 -1.34 0.20 1.77
CA ILE A 238 -1.39 1.49 2.48
C ILE A 238 -2.64 1.52 3.34
N ASP A 239 -2.43 1.57 4.65
CA ASP A 239 -3.47 1.74 5.65
C ASP A 239 -3.50 3.19 6.14
N ILE A 240 -4.65 3.83 5.98
CA ILE A 240 -4.91 5.21 6.42
C ILE A 240 -5.98 5.27 7.51
N THR A 241 -6.23 4.17 8.21
CA THR A 241 -7.24 4.11 9.27
C THR A 241 -7.02 5.16 10.35
N HIS A 242 -5.77 5.48 10.67
CA HIS A 242 -5.36 6.58 11.55
C HIS A 242 -3.94 7.06 11.23
N GLU A 243 -3.49 8.16 11.85
CA GLU A 243 -2.18 8.79 11.58
C GLU A 243 -0.99 7.85 11.80
N LYS A 244 -1.04 7.03 12.87
CA LYS A 244 0.02 6.05 13.18
C LYS A 244 -0.17 4.68 12.50
N ALA A 245 -1.10 4.58 11.54
CA ALA A 245 -1.38 3.30 10.91
C ALA A 245 -0.17 2.86 10.09
N ASP A 246 0.23 1.61 10.28
CA ASP A 246 1.34 1.01 9.56
C ASP A 246 0.95 -0.40 9.15
N PHE A 247 0.70 -0.56 7.86
CA PHE A 247 0.30 -1.85 7.31
C PHE A 247 1.35 -2.94 7.57
N SER A 248 2.63 -2.59 7.75
CA SER A 248 3.68 -3.58 8.03
C SER A 248 3.44 -4.36 9.33
N LEU A 249 2.70 -3.78 10.29
CA LEU A 249 2.29 -4.45 11.53
C LEU A 249 1.21 -5.52 11.31
N LEU A 250 0.45 -5.42 10.23
CA LEU A 250 -0.60 -6.36 9.84
C LEU A 250 -0.12 -7.35 8.78
N ALA A 251 0.93 -7.00 8.02
CA ALA A 251 1.30 -7.68 6.78
C ALA A 251 1.61 -9.17 6.95
N HIS A 252 2.17 -9.58 8.09
CA HIS A 252 2.49 -10.97 8.40
C HIS A 252 1.29 -11.77 8.91
N ASP A 253 0.21 -11.10 9.33
CA ASP A 253 -0.98 -11.69 9.93
C ASP A 253 -2.15 -11.78 8.94
N ILE A 254 -1.97 -11.32 7.69
CA ILE A 254 -2.97 -11.44 6.61
C ILE A 254 -3.12 -12.91 6.22
N MET A 255 -4.36 -13.42 6.33
CA MET A 255 -4.75 -14.78 6.00
C MET A 255 -5.34 -14.90 4.59
N GLU A 256 -6.22 -13.97 4.23
CA GLU A 256 -6.83 -13.88 2.89
C GLU A 256 -6.88 -12.40 2.49
N GLU A 257 -6.70 -12.11 1.20
CA GLU A 257 -6.92 -10.76 0.65
C GLU A 257 -7.61 -10.84 -0.71
N GLN A 258 -8.51 -9.89 -0.97
CA GLN A 258 -9.16 -9.72 -2.27
C GLN A 258 -9.42 -8.24 -2.55
N GLU A 259 -9.42 -7.88 -3.83
CA GLU A 259 -9.89 -6.56 -4.26
C GLU A 259 -11.42 -6.49 -4.18
N ILE A 260 -11.95 -5.35 -3.74
CA ILE A 260 -13.38 -5.09 -3.64
C ILE A 260 -13.71 -3.68 -4.17
N GLU A 261 -14.94 -3.50 -4.63
CA GLU A 261 -15.49 -2.19 -4.99
C GLU A 261 -15.89 -1.38 -3.74
N PRO A 262 -15.93 -0.03 -3.81
CA PRO A 262 -16.34 0.82 -2.70
C PRO A 262 -17.66 0.42 -2.06
N GLU A 263 -18.66 0.03 -2.85
CA GLU A 263 -20.00 -0.35 -2.40
C GLU A 263 -20.01 -1.70 -1.65
N GLN A 264 -18.98 -2.53 -1.81
CA GLN A 264 -18.88 -3.85 -1.18
C GLN A 264 -18.43 -3.79 0.28
N VAL A 265 -18.02 -2.63 0.81
CA VAL A 265 -17.66 -2.51 2.24
C VAL A 265 -18.84 -2.65 3.20
N GLY A 266 -20.08 -2.63 2.70
CA GLY A 266 -21.30 -2.87 3.44
C GLY A 266 -21.63 -4.37 3.59
N ILE A 267 -22.74 -4.79 2.99
CA ILE A 267 -23.30 -6.16 3.14
C ILE A 267 -22.30 -7.24 2.72
N PHE A 268 -21.61 -7.04 1.59
CA PHE A 268 -20.65 -8.03 1.08
C PHE A 268 -19.53 -8.30 2.10
N LYS A 269 -18.88 -7.26 2.63
CA LYS A 269 -17.84 -7.40 3.65
C LYS A 269 -18.33 -8.12 4.91
N ILE A 270 -19.54 -7.81 5.38
CA ILE A 270 -20.13 -8.46 6.56
C ILE A 270 -20.35 -9.95 6.29
N ASN A 271 -20.93 -10.30 5.14
CA ASN A 271 -21.17 -11.69 4.77
C ASN A 271 -19.85 -12.47 4.59
N TYR A 272 -18.86 -11.85 3.98
CA TYR A 272 -17.53 -12.44 3.82
C TYR A 272 -16.86 -12.68 5.18
N HIS A 273 -16.89 -11.69 6.08
CA HIS A 273 -16.31 -11.80 7.42
C HIS A 273 -16.99 -12.87 8.27
N THR A 274 -18.33 -12.86 8.32
CA THR A 274 -19.11 -13.85 9.09
C THR A 274 -18.89 -15.28 8.56
N SER A 275 -18.82 -15.45 7.24
CA SER A 275 -18.49 -16.74 6.62
C SER A 275 -17.08 -17.20 6.96
N PHE A 276 -16.10 -16.27 6.94
CA PHE A 276 -14.73 -16.56 7.32
C PHE A 276 -14.64 -17.03 8.78
N ILE A 277 -15.27 -16.31 9.73
CA ILE A 277 -15.25 -16.68 11.15
C ILE A 277 -15.86 -18.07 11.36
N LYS A 278 -17.00 -18.38 10.72
CA LYS A 278 -17.62 -19.71 10.83
C LYS A 278 -16.68 -20.84 10.38
N ARG A 279 -15.95 -20.62 9.29
CA ARG A 279 -14.94 -21.55 8.78
C ARG A 279 -13.78 -21.70 9.75
N TRP A 280 -13.25 -20.57 10.22
CA TRP A 280 -12.14 -20.52 11.17
C TRP A 280 -12.45 -21.23 12.50
N ILE A 281 -13.66 -21.08 13.05
CA ILE A 281 -14.11 -21.79 14.26
C ILE A 281 -13.98 -23.31 14.07
N GLN A 282 -14.39 -23.82 12.91
CA GLN A 282 -14.33 -25.25 12.59
C GLN A 282 -12.88 -25.71 12.37
N GLU A 283 -12.11 -24.98 11.56
CA GLU A 283 -10.72 -25.33 11.21
C GLU A 283 -9.77 -25.29 12.41
N GLN A 284 -9.96 -24.34 13.33
CA GLN A 284 -9.14 -24.20 14.54
C GLN A 284 -9.72 -24.92 15.76
N SER A 285 -10.84 -25.65 15.60
CA SER A 285 -11.53 -26.35 16.69
C SER A 285 -11.82 -25.46 17.91
N ILE A 286 -12.27 -24.23 17.65
CA ILE A 286 -12.61 -23.27 18.71
C ILE A 286 -13.82 -23.79 19.48
N GLY A 287 -13.70 -23.91 20.81
CA GLY A 287 -14.74 -24.44 21.69
C GLY A 287 -15.94 -23.50 21.94
N MET A 288 -16.14 -22.48 21.09
CA MET A 288 -17.19 -21.47 21.19
C MET A 288 -18.00 -21.43 19.91
N ASP A 289 -19.30 -21.12 20.01
CA ASP A 289 -20.15 -20.92 18.85
C ASP A 289 -19.90 -19.56 18.16
N PHE A 290 -20.49 -19.40 16.97
CA PHE A 290 -20.33 -18.20 16.16
C PHE A 290 -20.79 -16.93 16.90
N ASP A 291 -21.93 -16.97 17.58
CA ASP A 291 -22.49 -15.78 18.23
C ASP A 291 -21.62 -15.32 19.40
N THR A 292 -21.05 -16.26 20.16
CA THR A 292 -20.08 -15.96 21.23
C THR A 292 -18.83 -15.31 20.67
N VAL A 293 -18.22 -15.91 19.64
CA VAL A 293 -17.02 -15.36 18.98
C VAL A 293 -17.31 -13.99 18.37
N TRP A 294 -18.46 -13.82 17.72
CA TRP A 294 -18.86 -12.55 17.11
C TRP A 294 -19.05 -11.44 18.15
N ASN A 295 -19.64 -11.76 19.31
CA ASN A 295 -19.76 -10.81 20.41
C ASN A 295 -18.39 -10.41 20.99
N ILE A 296 -17.46 -11.35 21.15
CA ILE A 296 -16.08 -11.05 21.55
C ILE A 296 -15.44 -10.09 20.55
N ARG A 297 -15.62 -10.34 19.25
CA ARG A 297 -15.16 -9.46 18.18
C ARG A 297 -15.75 -8.05 18.30
N GLU A 298 -17.06 -7.90 18.46
CA GLU A 298 -17.67 -6.56 18.59
C GLU A 298 -17.13 -5.82 19.82
N ASN A 299 -16.91 -6.51 20.94
CA ASN A 299 -16.27 -5.92 22.12
C ASN A 299 -14.85 -5.43 21.82
N CYS A 300 -14.05 -6.21 21.07
CA CYS A 300 -12.73 -5.76 20.61
C CYS A 300 -12.83 -4.47 19.78
N ILE A 301 -13.79 -4.39 18.85
CA ILE A 301 -13.96 -3.20 18.00
C ILE A 301 -14.44 -1.99 18.79
N GLN A 302 -15.31 -2.19 19.79
CA GLN A 302 -15.75 -1.11 20.67
C GLN A 302 -14.56 -0.50 21.43
N MET A 303 -13.56 -1.30 21.82
CA MET A 303 -12.33 -0.80 22.45
C MET A 303 -11.46 0.05 21.52
N LEU A 304 -11.58 -0.12 20.20
CA LEU A 304 -10.88 0.74 19.24
C LEU A 304 -11.55 2.11 19.08
N GLU A 305 -12.84 2.21 19.39
CA GLU A 305 -13.62 3.45 19.33
C GLU A 305 -13.46 4.35 20.57
N LEU A 306 -12.92 3.81 21.67
CA LEU A 306 -12.58 4.55 22.91
C LEU A 306 -11.13 5.05 22.89
#